data_AF-A0A2Z3GX31-F1
#
_entry.id   AF-A0A2Z3GX31-F1
#
_cell.length_a   1.000
_cell.length_b   1.000
_cell.length_c   1.000
_cell.angle_alpha   90.00
_cell.angle_beta   90.00
_cell.angle_gamma   90.00
#
_symmetry.space_group_name_H-M   'P 1'
#
loop_
_entity.id
_entity.type
_entity.pdbx_description
1 polymer ?
#
loop_
_entity_poly.entity_id
_entity_poly.type
_entity_poly.pdbx_seq_one_letter_code
_entity_poly.pdbx_strand_id
1 'polypeptide(L)'
;MVTPEPDFDDEHDFDRVTPECRATVEAVQSLLDGEGPDPLDSDPHAGTCAACGERIRAARVLLAVLAARGPNPVPVGFADRVMNRVRAAERAQFRAPSRRVSRTAARFALAAAVLIAAFVVATRFPKPGAVGPNDVAEQPKPELAPETRAKALTPHPIRINDEVAKAGQALRDTPKPFTDSVAAAPKLFEAFATALSHPVEPMGDVLEPARKSLAELPDAARTGLEPVTGTAQKAFDRLLRDVAAMKPRS
;
A
#
# COMPACT_ATOMS: atom_id res chain seq x y z
N MET A 1 -37.00 30.97 -21.12
CA MET A 1 -37.21 30.00 -20.02
C MET A 1 -36.02 29.06 -20.06
N VAL A 2 -35.09 29.23 -19.13
CA VAL A 2 -33.91 28.37 -18.98
C VAL A 2 -34.33 27.24 -18.06
N THR A 3 -34.39 26.01 -18.56
CA THR A 3 -34.53 24.84 -17.69
C THR A 3 -33.23 24.70 -16.92
N PRO A 4 -33.24 24.71 -15.58
CA PRO A 4 -32.03 24.48 -14.81
C PRO A 4 -31.45 23.12 -15.22
N GLU A 5 -30.17 23.11 -15.60
CA GLU A 5 -29.44 21.86 -15.80
C GLU A 5 -29.41 21.15 -14.44
N PRO A 6 -29.75 19.85 -14.38
CA PRO A 6 -29.62 19.10 -13.15
C PRO A 6 -28.13 19.09 -12.75
N ASP A 7 -27.82 19.66 -11.58
CA ASP A 7 -26.51 19.55 -10.97
C ASP A 7 -26.20 18.06 -10.76
N PHE A 8 -25.28 17.51 -11.56
CA PHE A 8 -24.83 16.12 -11.49
C PHE A 8 -23.74 15.90 -10.41
N ASP A 9 -23.53 16.87 -9.51
CA ASP A 9 -22.56 16.77 -8.41
C ASP A 9 -23.01 15.81 -7.27
N ASP A 10 -24.12 15.08 -7.45
CA ASP A 10 -24.56 13.97 -6.58
C ASP A 10 -23.85 12.63 -6.87
N GLU A 11 -22.62 12.64 -7.41
CA GLU A 11 -21.81 11.42 -7.65
C GLU A 11 -21.38 10.68 -6.36
N HIS A 12 -21.77 11.16 -5.18
CA HIS A 12 -21.37 10.60 -3.88
C HIS A 12 -22.50 9.98 -3.03
N ASP A 13 -23.75 9.94 -3.53
CA ASP A 13 -24.85 9.40 -2.70
C ASP A 13 -24.81 7.86 -2.54
N PHE A 14 -23.99 7.17 -3.35
CA PHE A 14 -23.78 5.72 -3.23
C PHE A 14 -23.07 5.30 -1.94
N ASP A 15 -22.33 6.21 -1.29
CA ASP A 15 -21.59 5.89 -0.06
C ASP A 15 -22.43 6.03 1.22
N ARG A 16 -23.69 6.47 1.13
CA ARG A 16 -24.58 6.65 2.29
C ARG A 16 -25.45 5.43 2.56
N VAL A 17 -24.86 4.24 2.57
CA VAL A 17 -25.52 3.06 3.14
C VAL A 17 -25.49 3.19 4.66
N THR A 18 -26.65 3.45 5.28
CA THR A 18 -26.73 3.47 6.74
C THR A 18 -26.36 2.09 7.30
N PRO A 19 -25.78 1.99 8.51
CA PRO A 19 -25.38 0.71 9.08
C PRO A 19 -26.51 -0.33 9.14
N GLU A 20 -27.75 0.12 9.34
CA GLU A 20 -28.95 -0.72 9.37
C GLU A 20 -29.30 -1.32 7.99
N CYS A 21 -28.96 -0.64 6.90
CA CYS A 21 -29.20 -1.12 5.54
C CYS A 21 -28.14 -2.11 5.05
N ARG A 22 -27.00 -2.23 5.74
CA ARG A 22 -25.83 -2.97 5.25
C ARG A 22 -26.13 -4.44 4.99
N ALA A 23 -26.82 -5.11 5.91
CA ALA A 23 -27.17 -6.52 5.78
C ALA A 23 -28.05 -6.77 4.54
N THR A 24 -29.05 -5.91 4.28
CA THR A 24 -29.89 -6.00 3.08
C THR A 24 -29.08 -5.77 1.80
N VAL A 25 -28.17 -4.79 1.80
CA VAL A 25 -27.32 -4.48 0.64
C VAL A 25 -26.38 -5.65 0.34
N GLU A 26 -25.76 -6.24 1.37
CA GLU A 26 -24.92 -7.44 1.23
C GLU A 26 -25.73 -8.64 0.71
N ALA A 27 -26.96 -8.85 1.20
CA ALA A 27 -27.85 -9.89 0.71
C ALA A 27 -28.25 -9.70 -0.76
N VAL A 28 -28.55 -8.46 -1.17
CA VAL A 28 -28.82 -8.13 -2.58
C VAL A 28 -27.59 -8.37 -3.44
N GLN A 29 -26.40 -7.98 -2.98
CA GLN A 29 -25.15 -8.18 -3.71
C GLN A 29 -24.84 -9.67 -3.87
N SER A 30 -24.93 -10.45 -2.79
CA SER A 30 -24.73 -11.90 -2.78
C SER A 30 -25.70 -12.60 -3.76
N LEU A 31 -26.97 -12.19 -3.81
CA LEU A 31 -27.92 -12.70 -4.81
C LEU A 31 -27.51 -12.37 -6.25
N LEU A 32 -27.08 -11.13 -6.51
CA LEU A 32 -26.65 -10.70 -7.85
C LEU A 32 -25.36 -11.40 -8.29
N ASP A 33 -24.50 -11.77 -7.35
CA ASP A 33 -23.28 -12.54 -7.59
C ASP A 33 -23.56 -14.05 -7.74
N GLY A 34 -24.80 -14.49 -7.49
CA GLY A 34 -25.23 -15.89 -7.62
C GLY A 34 -24.81 -16.76 -6.43
N GLU A 35 -24.52 -16.15 -5.28
CA GLU A 35 -24.08 -16.83 -4.07
C GLU A 35 -25.28 -17.25 -3.22
N GLY A 36 -25.76 -18.48 -3.42
CA GLY A 36 -26.74 -19.11 -2.52
C GLY A 36 -28.22 -18.89 -2.86
N PRO A 37 -29.14 -19.40 -2.01
CA PRO A 37 -30.59 -19.27 -2.21
C PRO A 37 -31.05 -17.83 -1.97
N ASP A 38 -32.15 -17.41 -2.62
CA ASP A 38 -32.70 -16.05 -2.53
C ASP A 38 -33.07 -15.68 -1.08
N PRO A 39 -32.27 -14.82 -0.40
CA PRO A 39 -32.53 -14.44 0.98
C PRO A 39 -33.54 -13.30 1.06
N LEU A 40 -33.89 -12.65 -0.06
CA LEU A 40 -34.57 -11.35 -0.07
C LEU A 40 -36.03 -11.41 0.37
N ASP A 41 -36.70 -12.56 0.23
CA ASP A 41 -38.07 -12.74 0.71
C ASP A 41 -38.18 -12.78 2.24
N SER A 42 -37.07 -13.08 2.92
CA SER A 42 -37.03 -13.22 4.38
C SER A 42 -36.51 -11.98 5.11
N ASP A 43 -36.12 -10.93 4.38
CA ASP A 43 -35.52 -9.73 4.96
C ASP A 43 -36.59 -8.83 5.62
N PRO A 44 -36.65 -8.73 6.97
CA PRO A 44 -37.64 -7.90 7.65
C PRO A 44 -37.37 -6.39 7.45
N HIS A 45 -36.13 -5.99 7.17
CA HIS A 45 -35.77 -4.58 7.01
C HIS A 45 -36.36 -3.98 5.74
N ALA A 46 -36.54 -4.80 4.69
CA ALA A 46 -37.19 -4.39 3.46
C ALA A 46 -38.63 -3.89 3.65
N GLY A 47 -39.32 -4.39 4.68
CA GLY A 47 -40.68 -3.98 5.02
C GLY A 47 -40.76 -2.63 5.76
N THR A 48 -39.66 -2.19 6.38
CA THR A 48 -39.62 -0.95 7.18
C THR A 48 -38.82 0.17 6.50
N CYS A 49 -37.87 -0.17 5.62
CA CYS A 49 -37.02 0.78 4.91
C CYS A 49 -37.36 0.84 3.41
N ALA A 50 -37.98 1.94 2.98
CA ALA A 50 -38.41 2.14 1.60
C ALA A 50 -37.25 2.01 0.58
N ALA A 51 -36.07 2.56 0.91
CA ALA A 51 -34.89 2.50 0.05
C ALA A 51 -34.40 1.04 -0.16
N CYS A 52 -34.39 0.23 0.90
CA CYS A 52 -34.04 -1.19 0.80
C CYS A 52 -35.09 -1.98 0.02
N GLY A 53 -36.39 -1.70 0.22
CA GLY A 53 -37.46 -2.28 -0.57
C GLY A 53 -37.41 -1.93 -2.06
N GLU A 54 -36.92 -0.74 -2.43
CA GLU A 54 -36.65 -0.37 -3.83
C GLU A 54 -35.45 -1.11 -4.42
N ARG A 55 -34.34 -1.22 -3.67
CA ARG A 55 -33.16 -1.99 -4.10
C ARG A 55 -33.49 -3.46 -4.39
N ILE A 56 -34.26 -4.10 -3.52
CA ILE A 56 -34.72 -5.49 -3.71
C ILE A 56 -35.59 -5.61 -4.97
N ARG A 57 -36.54 -4.70 -5.18
CA ARG A 57 -37.37 -4.69 -6.39
C ARG A 57 -36.53 -4.51 -7.65
N ALA A 58 -35.58 -3.58 -7.64
CA ALA A 58 -34.66 -3.34 -8.76
C ALA A 58 -33.79 -4.57 -9.07
N ALA A 59 -33.24 -5.22 -8.03
CA ALA A 59 -32.45 -6.43 -8.19
C ALA A 59 -33.26 -7.58 -8.81
N ARG A 60 -34.53 -7.77 -8.37
CA ARG A 60 -35.43 -8.76 -8.95
C ARG A 60 -35.77 -8.49 -10.42
N VAL A 61 -36.04 -7.23 -10.77
CA VAL A 61 -36.27 -6.85 -12.17
C VAL A 61 -35.04 -7.13 -13.00
N LEU A 62 -33.84 -6.80 -12.51
CA LEU A 62 -32.59 -7.08 -13.19
C LEU A 62 -32.39 -8.58 -13.41
N LEU A 63 -32.56 -9.40 -12.39
CA LEU A 63 -32.45 -10.86 -12.49
C LEU A 63 -33.50 -11.45 -13.44
N ALA A 64 -34.74 -10.96 -13.42
CA ALA A 64 -35.78 -11.39 -14.35
C ALA A 64 -35.41 -11.05 -15.81
N VAL A 65 -34.86 -9.85 -16.06
CA VAL A 65 -34.39 -9.43 -17.39
C VAL A 65 -33.21 -10.28 -17.84
N LEU A 66 -32.26 -10.58 -16.95
CA LEU A 66 -31.11 -11.43 -17.26
C LEU A 66 -31.53 -12.88 -17.55
N ALA A 67 -32.45 -13.42 -16.76
CA ALA A 67 -33.00 -14.77 -16.95
C ALA A 67 -33.77 -14.88 -18.28
N ALA A 68 -34.53 -13.85 -18.65
CA ALA A 68 -35.26 -13.82 -19.91
C ALA A 68 -34.36 -13.74 -21.15
N ARG A 69 -33.11 -13.26 -21.01
CA ARG A 69 -32.23 -12.98 -22.15
C ARG A 69 -31.61 -14.23 -22.79
N GLY A 70 -31.72 -15.39 -22.15
CA GLY A 70 -31.09 -16.63 -22.61
C GLY A 70 -29.55 -16.54 -22.66
N PRO A 71 -28.85 -17.68 -22.75
CA PRO A 71 -27.41 -17.67 -22.91
C PRO A 71 -27.05 -17.05 -24.27
N ASN A 72 -26.32 -15.94 -24.25
CA ASN A 72 -25.77 -15.34 -25.46
C ASN A 72 -24.72 -16.30 -26.08
N PRO A 73 -24.75 -16.55 -27.41
CA PRO A 73 -23.75 -17.38 -28.04
C PRO A 73 -22.37 -16.75 -27.89
N VAL A 74 -21.48 -17.43 -27.16
CA VAL A 74 -20.11 -16.97 -26.96
C VAL A 74 -19.29 -17.29 -28.22
N PRO A 75 -18.65 -16.31 -28.88
CA PRO A 75 -17.84 -16.58 -30.06
C PRO A 75 -16.68 -17.54 -29.75
N VAL A 76 -16.37 -18.43 -30.69
CA VAL A 76 -15.24 -19.37 -30.56
C VAL A 76 -13.93 -18.61 -30.27
N GLY A 77 -13.16 -19.12 -29.30
CA GLY A 77 -11.90 -18.52 -28.86
C GLY A 77 -12.04 -17.22 -28.04
N PHE A 78 -13.25 -16.86 -27.59
CA PHE A 78 -13.43 -15.69 -26.71
C PHE A 78 -12.61 -15.80 -25.42
N ALA A 79 -12.68 -16.94 -24.75
CA ALA A 79 -11.92 -17.20 -23.52
C ALA A 79 -10.41 -17.01 -23.75
N ASP A 80 -9.85 -17.54 -24.84
CA ASP A 80 -8.44 -17.37 -25.18
C ASP A 80 -8.07 -15.91 -25.40
N ARG A 81 -8.92 -15.14 -26.10
CA ARG A 81 -8.70 -13.71 -26.30
C ARG A 81 -8.71 -12.93 -24.98
N VAL A 82 -9.64 -13.23 -24.08
CA VAL A 82 -9.70 -12.62 -22.75
C VAL A 82 -8.47 -12.98 -21.94
N MET A 83 -8.12 -14.26 -21.83
CA MET A 83 -6.95 -14.72 -21.07
C MET A 83 -5.64 -14.15 -21.63
N ASN A 84 -5.52 -14.02 -22.96
CA ASN A 84 -4.36 -13.38 -23.57
C ASN A 84 -4.28 -11.89 -23.24
N ARG A 85 -5.42 -11.18 -23.16
CA ARG A 85 -5.46 -9.77 -22.74
C ARG A 85 -5.12 -9.61 -21.25
N VAL A 86 -5.64 -10.46 -20.37
CA VAL A 86 -5.32 -10.46 -18.94
C VAL A 86 -3.82 -10.70 -18.73
N ARG A 87 -3.26 -11.74 -19.33
CA ARG A 87 -1.81 -12.02 -19.28
C ARG A 87 -0.96 -10.89 -19.85
N ALA A 88 -1.43 -10.23 -20.93
CA ALA A 88 -0.72 -9.08 -21.49
C ALA A 88 -0.75 -7.87 -20.53
N ALA A 89 -1.87 -7.63 -19.85
CA ALA A 89 -2.02 -6.59 -18.85
C ALA A 89 -1.11 -6.84 -17.63
N GLU A 90 -1.11 -8.07 -17.10
CA GLU A 90 -0.21 -8.47 -16.00
C GLU A 90 1.26 -8.24 -16.39
N ARG A 91 1.68 -8.73 -17.56
CA ARG A 91 3.05 -8.51 -18.06
C ARG A 91 3.38 -7.03 -18.21
N ALA A 92 2.44 -6.21 -18.63
CA ALA A 92 2.64 -4.77 -18.73
C ALA A 92 2.83 -4.13 -17.34
N GLN A 93 2.05 -4.57 -16.35
CA GLN A 93 2.15 -4.10 -14.97
C GLN A 93 3.51 -4.46 -14.35
N PHE A 94 4.01 -5.68 -14.57
CA PHE A 94 5.34 -6.09 -14.06
C PHE A 94 6.50 -5.43 -14.82
N ARG A 95 6.33 -5.09 -16.10
CA ARG A 95 7.38 -4.43 -16.91
C ARG A 95 7.39 -2.90 -16.82
N ALA A 96 6.29 -2.28 -16.41
CA ALA A 96 6.19 -0.83 -16.26
C ALA A 96 7.17 -0.24 -15.22
N PRO A 97 7.35 -0.80 -14.01
CA PRO A 97 8.25 -0.24 -13.02
C PRO A 97 9.72 -0.40 -13.42
N SER A 98 10.11 -1.54 -14.03
CA SER A 98 11.51 -1.78 -14.41
C SER A 98 12.03 -0.76 -15.43
N ARG A 99 11.18 -0.30 -16.35
CA ARG A 99 11.55 0.76 -17.32
C ARG A 99 11.72 2.13 -16.68
N ARG A 100 10.99 2.44 -15.61
CA ARG A 100 11.15 3.70 -14.88
C ARG A 100 12.40 3.67 -14.01
N VAL A 101 12.61 2.56 -13.30
CA VAL A 101 13.79 2.34 -12.45
C VAL A 101 15.08 2.28 -13.26
N SER A 102 15.08 1.65 -14.44
CA SER A 102 16.29 1.61 -15.29
C SER A 102 16.66 2.99 -15.83
N ARG A 103 15.69 3.85 -16.16
CA ARG A 103 15.95 5.22 -16.60
C ARG A 103 16.52 6.09 -15.48
N THR A 104 16.03 5.95 -14.25
CA THR A 104 16.59 6.68 -13.11
C THR A 104 17.98 6.16 -12.78
N ALA A 105 18.18 4.84 -12.75
CA ALA A 105 19.49 4.22 -12.53
C ALA A 105 20.53 4.67 -13.58
N ALA A 106 20.16 4.72 -14.86
CA ALA A 106 21.05 5.21 -15.92
C ALA A 106 21.47 6.67 -15.70
N ARG A 107 20.55 7.54 -15.25
CA ARG A 107 20.87 8.95 -14.93
C ARG A 107 21.84 9.06 -13.75
N PHE A 108 21.62 8.27 -12.70
CA PHE A 108 22.53 8.23 -11.55
C PHE A 108 23.91 7.69 -11.92
N ALA A 109 23.98 6.65 -12.74
CA ALA A 109 25.25 6.12 -13.24
C ALA A 109 26.03 7.16 -14.05
N LEU A 110 25.35 7.94 -14.89
CA LEU A 110 25.97 9.01 -15.67
C LEU A 110 26.46 10.14 -14.77
N ALA A 111 25.66 10.57 -13.78
CA ALA A 111 26.06 11.57 -12.79
C ALA A 111 27.27 11.11 -11.97
N ALA A 112 27.29 9.85 -11.52
CA ALA A 112 28.42 9.27 -10.79
C ALA A 112 29.69 9.24 -11.66
N ALA A 113 29.58 8.87 -12.93
CA ALA A 113 30.72 8.89 -13.86
C ALA A 113 31.31 10.29 -14.04
N VAL A 114 30.45 11.33 -14.13
CA VAL A 114 30.91 12.73 -14.20
C VAL A 114 31.62 13.17 -12.93
N LEU A 115 31.10 12.81 -11.75
CA LEU A 115 31.75 13.13 -10.46
C LEU A 115 33.10 12.44 -10.30
N ILE A 116 33.21 11.16 -10.69
CA ILE A 116 34.48 10.42 -10.68
C ILE A 116 35.48 11.08 -11.64
N ALA A 117 35.06 11.44 -12.85
CA ALA A 117 35.92 12.13 -13.80
C ALA A 117 36.41 13.48 -13.25
N ALA A 118 35.52 14.28 -12.66
CA ALA A 118 35.86 15.55 -12.03
C ALA A 118 36.85 15.37 -10.87
N PHE A 119 36.65 14.35 -10.03
CA PHE A 119 37.54 14.02 -8.93
C PHE A 119 38.94 13.59 -9.41
N VAL A 120 39.01 12.76 -10.46
CA VAL A 120 40.29 12.35 -11.07
C VAL A 120 41.03 13.55 -11.64
N VAL A 121 40.33 14.47 -12.31
CA VAL A 121 40.94 15.71 -12.81
C VAL A 121 41.44 16.59 -11.66
N ALA A 122 40.62 16.79 -10.62
CA ALA A 122 41.00 17.63 -9.48
C ALA A 122 42.20 17.09 -8.70
N THR A 123 42.35 15.75 -8.61
CA THR A 123 43.47 15.11 -7.90
C THR A 123 44.74 14.98 -8.75
N ARG A 124 44.61 14.82 -10.08
CA ARG A 124 45.76 14.72 -10.99
C ARG A 124 46.36 16.07 -11.39
N PHE A 125 45.57 17.13 -11.37
CA PHE A 125 46.00 18.49 -11.70
C PHE A 125 45.86 19.39 -10.47
N PRO A 126 46.76 19.28 -9.48
CA PRO A 126 46.80 20.22 -8.38
C PRO A 126 46.94 21.63 -8.96
N LYS A 127 46.02 22.54 -8.58
CA LYS A 127 45.97 23.91 -9.08
C LYS A 127 47.37 24.54 -9.00
N PRO A 128 48.02 24.85 -10.14
CA PRO A 128 49.29 25.55 -10.12
C PRO A 128 48.99 27.00 -9.73
N GLY A 129 49.30 27.37 -8.48
CA GLY A 129 49.21 28.75 -8.03
C GLY A 129 48.50 29.03 -6.71
N ALA A 130 48.16 28.03 -5.89
CA ALA A 130 47.84 28.29 -4.48
C ALA A 130 49.12 28.50 -3.65
N VAL A 131 49.92 29.49 -4.05
CA VAL A 131 50.89 30.14 -3.17
C VAL A 131 50.15 31.33 -2.58
N GLY A 132 49.72 31.19 -1.32
CA GLY A 132 49.05 32.23 -0.56
C GLY A 132 49.46 32.14 0.91
N PRO A 133 50.08 33.19 1.46
CA PRO A 133 50.89 33.14 2.69
C PRO A 133 50.02 33.22 3.93
N ASN A 134 50.33 32.45 4.98
CA ASN A 134 49.92 32.59 6.39
C ASN A 134 50.53 31.36 7.10
N ASP A 135 51.64 31.39 7.85
CA ASP A 135 52.18 32.44 8.72
C ASP A 135 51.10 33.19 9.50
N VAL A 136 50.28 32.42 10.23
CA VAL A 136 49.59 32.93 11.40
C VAL A 136 49.98 32.08 12.61
N ALA A 137 50.93 32.65 13.33
CA ALA A 137 51.27 32.49 14.74
C ALA A 137 50.46 31.44 15.54
N GLU A 138 51.22 30.46 16.00
CA GLU A 138 50.98 29.62 17.16
C GLU A 138 50.64 30.50 18.39
N GLN A 139 49.37 30.52 18.79
CA GLN A 139 48.91 31.16 20.02
C GLN A 139 49.01 30.12 21.17
N PRO A 140 49.77 30.38 22.24
CA PRO A 140 49.89 29.44 23.36
C PRO A 140 48.58 29.37 24.16
N LYS A 141 48.16 28.13 24.40
CA LYS A 141 46.96 27.73 25.13
C LYS A 141 47.14 27.95 26.64
N PRO A 142 46.31 28.77 27.33
CA PRO A 142 46.32 28.82 28.79
C PRO A 142 45.60 27.58 29.35
N GLU A 143 46.33 26.85 30.17
CA GLU A 143 45.84 25.78 31.03
C GLU A 143 45.01 26.41 32.17
N LEU A 144 43.68 26.27 32.10
CA LEU A 144 42.79 26.55 33.24
C LEU A 144 42.09 25.26 33.69
N ALA A 145 42.04 25.15 35.01
CA ALA A 145 41.68 24.01 35.85
C ALA A 145 40.34 23.32 35.53
N PRO A 146 40.18 22.04 35.93
CA PRO A 146 38.95 21.28 35.72
C PRO A 146 37.88 21.68 36.73
N GLU A 147 36.84 22.39 36.29
CA GLU A 147 35.60 22.48 37.06
C GLU A 147 34.75 21.24 36.82
N THR A 148 34.62 20.45 37.88
CA THR A 148 33.69 19.34 38.07
C THR A 148 32.24 19.85 38.02
N ARG A 149 31.69 20.00 36.82
CA ARG A 149 30.26 20.23 36.63
C ARG A 149 29.54 18.90 36.54
N ALA A 150 28.92 18.49 37.66
CA ALA A 150 27.98 17.39 37.71
C ALA A 150 26.84 17.65 36.69
N LYS A 151 26.86 16.94 35.57
CA LYS A 151 25.73 16.87 34.64
C LYS A 151 24.60 16.11 35.34
N ALA A 152 23.63 16.85 35.86
CA ALA A 152 22.32 16.30 36.14
C ALA A 152 21.74 15.79 34.80
N LEU A 153 21.57 14.47 34.68
CA LEU A 153 20.77 13.85 33.63
C LEU A 153 19.34 14.38 33.79
N THR A 154 18.98 15.37 32.98
CA THR A 154 17.57 15.61 32.69
C THR A 154 17.16 14.59 31.62
N PRO A 155 16.09 13.81 31.82
CA PRO A 155 15.61 12.88 30.82
C PRO A 155 15.13 13.69 29.61
N HIS A 156 15.89 13.68 28.53
CA HIS A 156 15.42 14.22 27.26
C HIS A 156 14.32 13.30 26.72
N PRO A 157 13.16 13.84 26.30
CA PRO A 157 12.09 13.04 25.72
C PRO A 157 12.63 12.32 24.50
N ILE A 158 12.56 10.98 24.52
CA ILE A 158 12.97 10.12 23.43
C ILE A 158 12.18 10.55 22.18
N ARG A 159 12.87 11.19 21.24
CA ARG A 159 12.28 11.56 19.96
C ARG A 159 12.30 10.30 19.10
N ILE A 160 11.12 9.76 18.84
CA ILE A 160 10.89 8.54 18.03
C ILE A 160 11.61 8.64 16.67
N ASN A 161 11.76 9.85 16.13
CA ASN A 161 12.49 10.10 14.88
C ASN A 161 13.98 9.70 14.95
N ASP A 162 14.63 9.86 16.09
CA ASP A 162 16.04 9.51 16.24
C ASP A 162 16.22 7.99 16.37
N GLU A 163 15.26 7.29 16.99
CA GLU A 163 15.26 5.82 17.05
C GLU A 163 14.92 5.18 15.71
N VAL A 164 13.97 5.73 14.95
CA VAL A 164 13.65 5.27 13.59
C VAL A 164 14.82 5.53 12.63
N ALA A 165 15.50 6.68 12.77
CA ALA A 165 16.72 6.95 12.01
C ALA A 165 17.84 5.95 12.35
N LYS A 166 18.01 5.60 13.64
CA LYS A 166 18.99 4.60 14.08
C LYS A 166 18.68 3.19 13.58
N ALA A 167 17.40 2.79 13.58
CA ALA A 167 16.96 1.51 13.04
C ALA A 167 17.17 1.43 11.51
N GLY A 168 16.90 2.53 10.80
CA GLY A 168 17.18 2.65 9.37
C GLY A 168 18.67 2.60 9.03
N GLN A 169 19.52 3.19 9.88
CA GLN A 169 20.97 3.13 9.75
C GLN A 169 21.50 1.70 9.97
N ALA A 170 21.03 1.01 11.01
CA ALA A 170 21.41 -0.37 11.31
C ALA A 170 21.03 -1.34 10.17
N LEU A 171 19.87 -1.14 9.54
CA LEU A 171 19.43 -1.89 8.35
C LEU A 171 20.32 -1.64 7.12
N ARG A 172 20.90 -0.44 6.98
CA ARG A 172 21.82 -0.10 5.89
C ARG A 172 23.24 -0.63 6.14
N ASP A 173 23.67 -0.62 7.39
CA ASP A 173 25.00 -1.06 7.79
C ASP A 173 25.09 -2.59 7.94
N THR A 174 23.99 -3.33 7.71
CA THR A 174 24.03 -4.80 7.68
C THR A 174 24.71 -5.24 6.38
N PRO A 175 25.97 -5.73 6.41
CA PRO A 175 26.78 -5.95 5.22
C PRO A 175 26.48 -7.33 4.66
N LYS A 176 25.27 -7.54 4.16
CA LYS A 176 24.93 -8.71 3.34
C LYS A 176 23.90 -8.32 2.30
N PRO A 177 24.25 -8.31 1.00
CA PRO A 177 23.28 -8.06 -0.04
C PRO A 177 22.23 -9.18 -0.04
N PHE A 178 20.95 -8.82 0.02
CA PHE A 178 19.79 -9.72 -0.13
C PHE A 178 19.70 -10.38 -1.52
N THR A 179 20.77 -10.36 -2.32
CA THR A 179 20.78 -10.90 -3.69
C THR A 179 20.75 -12.42 -3.73
N ASP A 180 21.08 -13.12 -2.63
CA ASP A 180 20.91 -14.58 -2.53
C ASP A 180 19.48 -15.00 -2.15
N SER A 181 18.58 -14.07 -1.79
CA SER A 181 17.19 -14.39 -1.42
C SER A 181 16.27 -14.69 -2.60
N VAL A 182 16.72 -14.50 -3.86
CA VAL A 182 15.89 -14.84 -5.03
C VAL A 182 15.77 -16.35 -5.21
N ALA A 183 16.77 -17.14 -4.79
CA ALA A 183 16.71 -18.59 -4.79
C ALA A 183 15.94 -19.17 -3.58
N ALA A 184 15.76 -18.39 -2.51
CA ALA A 184 15.01 -18.77 -1.31
C ALA A 184 13.54 -18.32 -1.34
N ALA A 185 13.17 -17.40 -2.24
CA ALA A 185 11.81 -16.91 -2.38
C ALA A 185 10.78 -18.03 -2.61
N PRO A 186 11.02 -19.06 -3.46
CA PRO A 186 10.07 -20.15 -3.63
C PRO A 186 9.84 -20.92 -2.32
N LYS A 187 10.90 -21.16 -1.53
CA LYS A 187 10.82 -21.88 -0.26
C LYS A 187 10.10 -21.09 0.84
N LEU A 188 10.22 -19.76 0.83
CA LEU A 188 9.45 -18.90 1.73
C LEU A 188 7.96 -18.89 1.35
N PHE A 189 7.64 -18.77 0.06
CA PHE A 189 6.25 -18.86 -0.40
C PHE A 189 5.65 -20.25 -0.13
N GLU A 190 6.43 -21.31 -0.29
CA GLU A 190 6.01 -22.68 0.03
C GLU A 190 5.81 -22.87 1.53
N ALA A 191 6.67 -22.30 2.39
CA ALA A 191 6.47 -22.32 3.84
C ALA A 191 5.21 -21.54 4.27
N PHE A 192 4.93 -20.38 3.66
CA PHE A 192 3.70 -19.62 3.92
C PHE A 192 2.45 -20.32 3.37
N ALA A 193 2.52 -20.87 2.16
CA ALA A 193 1.42 -21.62 1.57
C ALA A 193 1.11 -22.88 2.38
N THR A 194 2.13 -23.58 2.87
CA THR A 194 1.96 -24.76 3.74
C THR A 194 1.33 -24.35 5.07
N ALA A 195 1.78 -23.25 5.69
CA ALA A 195 1.22 -22.71 6.93
C ALA A 195 -0.24 -22.25 6.79
N LEU A 196 -0.65 -21.79 5.60
CA LEU A 196 -2.02 -21.36 5.31
C LEU A 196 -2.93 -22.51 4.82
N SER A 197 -2.36 -23.61 4.34
CA SER A 197 -3.12 -24.77 3.85
C SER A 197 -3.54 -25.77 4.94
N HIS A 198 -2.96 -25.66 6.14
CA HIS A 198 -3.45 -26.42 7.29
C HIS A 198 -4.63 -25.68 7.92
N PRO A 199 -5.78 -26.35 8.15
CA PRO A 199 -6.88 -25.75 8.88
C PRO A 199 -6.35 -25.30 10.24
N VAL A 200 -6.41 -23.99 10.48
CA VAL A 200 -5.94 -23.37 11.71
C VAL A 200 -6.81 -23.93 12.83
N GLU A 201 -6.30 -24.94 13.54
CA GLU A 201 -6.83 -25.29 14.85
C GLU A 201 -6.79 -24.03 15.72
N PRO A 202 -7.82 -23.76 16.54
CA PRO A 202 -7.90 -22.53 17.30
C PRO A 202 -6.68 -22.42 18.22
N MET A 203 -5.70 -21.59 17.81
CA MET A 203 -4.48 -21.27 18.56
C MET A 203 -4.81 -20.32 19.73
N GLY A 204 -5.81 -20.68 20.54
CA GLY A 204 -6.33 -19.84 21.62
C GLY A 204 -5.27 -19.49 22.65
N ASP A 205 -4.36 -20.42 22.95
CA ASP A 205 -3.41 -20.25 24.06
C ASP A 205 -2.00 -19.82 23.62
N VAL A 206 -1.63 -20.00 22.34
CA VAL A 206 -0.27 -19.69 21.85
C VAL A 206 -0.08 -18.18 21.60
N LEU A 207 -1.18 -17.44 21.42
CA LEU A 207 -1.16 -16.00 21.14
C LEU A 207 -1.31 -15.11 22.38
N GLU A 208 -1.57 -15.69 23.55
CA GLU A 208 -1.70 -14.94 24.81
C GLU A 208 -0.45 -14.12 25.20
N PRO A 209 0.79 -14.59 24.99
CA PRO A 209 1.99 -13.78 25.25
C PRO A 209 2.08 -12.53 24.35
N ALA A 210 1.65 -12.66 23.10
CA ALA A 210 1.63 -11.57 22.14
C ALA A 210 0.49 -10.57 22.46
N ARG A 211 -0.68 -11.07 22.88
CA ARG A 211 -1.78 -10.23 23.36
C ARG A 211 -1.41 -9.45 24.60
N LYS A 212 -0.71 -10.05 25.57
CA LYS A 212 -0.19 -9.33 26.74
C LYS A 212 0.86 -8.29 26.37
N SER A 213 1.77 -8.60 25.45
CA SER A 213 2.76 -7.61 24.97
C SER A 213 2.12 -6.42 24.24
N LEU A 214 1.03 -6.67 23.48
CA LEU A 214 0.23 -5.60 22.86
C LEU A 214 -0.64 -4.85 23.88
N ALA A 215 -1.04 -5.54 24.96
CA ALA A 215 -1.79 -4.97 26.08
C ALA A 215 -0.93 -4.03 26.97
N GLU A 216 0.40 -4.16 26.91
CA GLU A 216 1.34 -3.35 27.68
C GLU A 216 1.94 -2.16 26.91
N LEU A 217 1.65 -2.03 25.61
CA LEU A 217 2.08 -0.86 24.83
C LEU A 217 1.37 0.41 25.32
N PRO A 218 2.10 1.53 25.51
CA PRO A 218 1.51 2.80 25.92
C PRO A 218 0.51 3.28 24.86
N ASP A 219 -0.57 3.95 25.28
CA ASP A 219 -1.69 4.31 24.39
C ASP A 219 -1.26 5.13 23.15
N ALA A 220 -0.17 5.89 23.24
CA ALA A 220 0.42 6.62 22.12
C ALA A 220 0.94 5.69 21.00
N ALA A 221 1.40 4.48 21.33
CA ALA A 221 1.82 3.46 20.35
C ALA A 221 0.62 2.72 19.75
N ARG A 222 -0.50 2.60 20.49
CA ARG A 222 -1.75 2.03 19.98
C ARG A 222 -2.45 2.96 18.99
N THR A 223 -2.43 4.27 19.23
CA THR A 223 -2.98 5.25 18.28
C THR A 223 -2.22 5.30 16.95
N GLY A 224 -0.94 4.87 16.91
CA GLY A 224 -0.19 4.71 15.67
C GLY A 224 -0.43 3.39 14.93
N LEU A 225 -1.09 2.43 15.60
CA LEU A 225 -1.52 1.13 15.06
C LEU A 225 -3.04 1.05 14.93
N GLU A 226 -3.75 2.20 14.99
CA GLU A 226 -5.10 2.24 14.44
C GLU A 226 -5.01 1.67 13.03
N PRO A 227 -5.80 0.63 12.73
CA PRO A 227 -5.61 -0.13 11.51
C PRO A 227 -5.71 0.85 10.35
N VAL A 228 -4.61 0.97 9.61
CA VAL A 228 -4.58 1.68 8.34
C VAL A 228 -5.37 0.90 7.26
N THR A 229 -6.35 0.09 7.69
CA THR A 229 -7.35 -0.57 6.85
C THR A 229 -8.06 0.46 5.99
N GLY A 230 -8.33 1.67 6.53
CA GLY A 230 -8.91 2.76 5.77
C GLY A 230 -8.07 3.20 4.56
N THR A 231 -6.73 3.14 4.60
CA THR A 231 -5.91 3.53 3.44
C THR A 231 -5.58 2.35 2.53
N ALA A 232 -5.37 1.16 3.08
CA ALA A 232 -5.13 -0.05 2.29
C ALA A 232 -6.38 -0.45 1.50
N GLN A 233 -7.55 -0.42 2.13
CA GLN A 233 -8.83 -0.70 1.48
C GLN A 233 -9.16 0.36 0.44
N LYS A 234 -8.94 1.65 0.74
CA LYS A 234 -9.13 2.74 -0.23
C LYS A 234 -8.13 2.71 -1.40
N ALA A 235 -6.90 2.23 -1.17
CA ALA A 235 -5.93 1.99 -2.25
C ALA A 235 -6.33 0.81 -3.12
N PHE A 236 -6.89 -0.24 -2.52
CA PHE A 236 -7.42 -1.40 -3.23
C PHE A 236 -8.67 -1.05 -4.05
N ASP A 237 -9.61 -0.30 -3.48
CA ASP A 237 -10.80 0.19 -4.20
C ASP A 237 -10.44 1.10 -5.37
N ARG A 238 -9.42 1.96 -5.19
CA ARG A 238 -8.91 2.83 -6.25
C ARG A 238 -8.24 2.02 -7.38
N LEU A 239 -7.51 0.97 -7.01
CA LEU A 239 -6.92 0.04 -7.98
C LEU A 239 -8.01 -0.67 -8.81
N LEU A 240 -9.06 -1.18 -8.17
CA LEU A 240 -10.18 -1.82 -8.87
C LEU A 240 -10.92 -0.86 -9.80
N ARG A 241 -11.10 0.40 -9.35
CA ARG A 241 -11.73 1.46 -10.16
C ARG A 241 -10.88 1.82 -11.39
N ASP A 242 -9.56 1.94 -11.25
CA ASP A 242 -8.65 2.22 -12.36
C ASP A 242 -8.58 1.07 -13.38
N VAL A 243 -8.70 -0.18 -12.91
CA VAL A 243 -8.78 -1.37 -13.78
C VAL A 243 -10.09 -1.39 -14.56
N ALA A 244 -11.21 -1.03 -13.95
CA ALA A 244 -12.52 -0.95 -14.62
C ALA A 244 -12.61 0.20 -15.64
N ALA A 245 -11.94 1.34 -15.36
CA ALA A 245 -11.92 2.50 -16.25
C ALA A 245 -11.06 2.33 -17.51
N MET A 246 -10.20 1.30 -17.57
CA MET A 246 -9.44 0.99 -18.77
C MET A 246 -10.32 0.37 -19.86
N LYS A 247 -11.08 1.22 -20.56
CA LYS A 247 -11.82 0.85 -21.76
C LYS A 247 -10.82 0.42 -22.86
N PRO A 248 -10.94 -0.77 -23.44
CA PRO A 248 -10.05 -1.19 -24.51
C PRO A 248 -10.24 -0.26 -25.72
N ARG A 249 -9.16 0.42 -26.12
CA ARG A 249 -9.11 1.13 -27.40
C ARG A 249 -9.28 0.10 -28.53
N SER A 250 -10.37 0.26 -29.28
CA SER A 250 -10.61 -0.43 -30.54
C SER A 250 -9.81 0.21 -31.66
#